data_AF-A0A0R3RNJ5-F1
#
_entry.id   AF-A0A0R3RNJ5-F1
#
_cell.length_a   1.000
_cell.length_b   1.000
_cell.length_c   1.000
_cell.angle_alpha   90.00
_cell.angle_beta   90.00
_cell.angle_gamma   90.00
#
_symmetry.space_group_name_H-M   'P 1'
#
loop_
_entity.id
_entity.type
_entity.pdbx_description
1 polymer ?
#
loop_
_entity_poly.entity_id
_entity_poly.type
_entity_poly.pdbx_seq_one_letter_code
_entity_poly.pdbx_strand_id
1 'polypeptide(L)'
;MDSCHYIILLFLIFSLNFRESSTMNTFDIRDECNTVRRYVAIVLFSLLVLYGIVSNILMGIVFFRGRGSLYSRAFFLITYQLIICSFLNFLPQVIIVLHEILQNKTSDAYKITWSHNIFATMNTFSFFATLHFTFLLTVNRFVAINLPNFNAFFASVKFYFVIAFVWLSALGMIH
;
A
#
# COMPACT_ATOMS: atom_id res chain seq x y z
N MET A 1 16.15 -4.77 -18.69
CA MET A 1 15.43 -3.70 -17.97
C MET A 1 14.25 -3.27 -18.83
N ASP A 2 13.43 -4.24 -19.31
CA ASP A 2 12.78 -4.10 -20.62
C ASP A 2 11.26 -4.35 -20.60
N SER A 3 10.70 -4.83 -19.47
CA SER A 3 9.26 -5.15 -19.36
C SER A 3 8.40 -3.93 -19.03
N CYS A 4 8.91 -2.98 -18.24
CA CYS A 4 8.16 -1.77 -17.85
C CYS A 4 7.88 -0.83 -19.02
N HIS A 5 8.79 -0.73 -19.99
CA HIS A 5 8.57 0.10 -21.17
C HIS A 5 7.45 -0.45 -22.04
N TYR A 6 7.30 -1.77 -22.14
CA TYR A 6 6.26 -2.39 -22.96
C TYR A 6 4.86 -2.09 -22.44
N ILE A 7 4.64 -2.14 -21.12
CA ILE A 7 3.34 -1.85 -20.50
C ILE A 7 2.96 -0.38 -20.70
N ILE A 8 3.91 0.54 -20.47
CA ILE A 8 3.70 1.98 -20.66
C ILE A 8 3.43 2.30 -22.14
N LEU A 9 4.16 1.66 -23.06
CA LEU A 9 3.98 1.81 -24.51
C LEU A 9 2.61 1.30 -24.95
N LEU A 10 2.15 0.16 -24.41
CA LEU A 10 0.84 -0.42 -24.74
C LEU A 10 -0.31 0.49 -24.27
N PHE A 11 -0.17 1.10 -23.08
CA PHE A 11 -1.11 2.10 -22.56
C PHE A 11 -1.13 3.39 -23.38
N LEU A 12 0.04 3.86 -23.83
CA LEU A 12 0.17 5.03 -24.70
C LEU A 12 -0.42 4.78 -26.10
N ILE A 13 -0.14 3.62 -26.69
CA ILE A 13 -0.66 3.20 -28.00
C ILE A 13 -2.18 3.05 -27.95
N PHE A 14 -2.71 2.44 -26.88
CA PHE A 14 -4.16 2.35 -26.66
C PHE A 14 -4.81 3.74 -26.54
N SER A 15 -4.18 4.66 -25.80
CA SER A 15 -4.69 6.03 -25.63
C SER A 15 -4.59 6.88 -26.91
N LEU A 16 -3.60 6.62 -27.77
CA LEU A 16 -3.40 7.31 -29.05
C LEU A 16 -4.38 6.83 -30.11
N ASN A 17 -4.57 5.51 -30.26
CA ASN A 17 -5.54 4.94 -31.21
C ASN A 17 -6.99 5.36 -30.91
N PHE A 18 -7.33 5.60 -29.65
CA PHE A 18 -8.67 6.08 -29.27
C PHE A 18 -8.93 7.54 -29.70
N ARG A 19 -7.88 8.39 -29.74
CA ARG A 19 -8.00 9.82 -30.09
C ARG A 19 -8.31 10.04 -31.57
N GLU A 20 -7.81 9.17 -32.45
CA GLU A 20 -7.90 9.39 -33.90
C GLU A 20 -9.29 9.05 -34.48
N SER A 21 -10.11 8.29 -33.74
CA SER A 21 -11.46 7.88 -34.15
C SER A 21 -12.56 8.92 -33.88
N SER A 22 -12.25 10.08 -33.27
CA SER A 22 -13.26 10.87 -32.54
C SER A 22 -13.58 12.27 -33.10
N THR A 23 -13.86 12.41 -34.40
CA THR A 23 -14.33 13.69 -34.97
C THR A 23 -15.85 13.89 -35.00
N MET A 24 -16.68 13.01 -34.42
CA MET A 24 -18.14 13.19 -34.48
C MET A 24 -18.97 12.53 -33.36
N ASN A 25 -18.60 12.58 -32.06
CA ASN A 25 -19.52 12.08 -31.01
C ASN A 25 -19.24 12.59 -29.56
N THR A 26 -19.25 13.89 -29.32
CA THR A 26 -18.77 14.51 -28.07
C THR A 26 -19.52 14.15 -26.78
N PHE A 27 -20.76 13.62 -26.86
CA PHE A 27 -21.53 13.19 -25.68
C PHE A 27 -21.30 11.70 -25.32
N ASP A 28 -21.19 10.84 -26.33
CA ASP A 28 -20.95 9.38 -26.16
C ASP A 28 -19.52 9.10 -25.67
N ILE A 29 -18.53 9.83 -26.22
CA ILE A 29 -17.11 9.73 -25.83
C ILE A 29 -16.90 9.99 -24.34
N ARG A 30 -17.72 10.87 -23.72
CA ARG A 30 -17.54 11.21 -22.30
C ARG A 30 -17.96 10.07 -21.36
N ASP A 31 -18.98 9.31 -21.74
CA ASP A 31 -19.45 8.16 -20.96
C ASP A 31 -18.55 6.93 -21.20
N GLU A 32 -18.10 6.72 -22.44
CA GLU A 32 -17.12 5.70 -22.80
C GLU A 32 -15.75 5.94 -22.11
N CYS A 33 -15.26 7.18 -22.14
CA CYS A 33 -13.99 7.54 -21.49
C CYS A 33 -14.04 7.34 -19.96
N ASN A 34 -15.18 7.64 -19.33
CA ASN A 34 -15.37 7.38 -17.91
C ASN A 34 -15.40 5.87 -17.61
N THR A 35 -16.03 5.08 -18.48
CA THR A 35 -16.08 3.62 -18.36
C THR A 35 -14.69 2.99 -18.51
N VAL A 36 -13.93 3.38 -19.54
CA VAL A 36 -12.55 2.92 -19.75
C VAL A 36 -11.66 3.29 -18.56
N ARG A 37 -11.75 4.53 -18.07
CA ARG A 37 -10.98 4.98 -16.90
C ARG A 37 -11.28 4.14 -15.66
N ARG A 38 -12.55 3.79 -15.43
CA ARG A 38 -12.96 2.93 -14.32
C ARG A 38 -12.37 1.51 -14.45
N TYR A 39 -12.45 0.91 -15.64
CA TYR A 39 -11.87 -0.41 -15.89
C TYR A 39 -10.35 -0.42 -15.72
N VAL A 40 -9.65 0.58 -16.25
CA VAL A 40 -8.20 0.73 -16.07
C VAL A 40 -7.84 0.85 -14.60
N ALA A 41 -8.58 1.67 -13.84
CA ALA A 41 -8.36 1.80 -12.40
C ALA A 41 -8.53 0.46 -11.66
N ILE A 42 -9.61 -0.27 -11.92
CA ILE A 42 -9.88 -1.58 -11.31
C ILE A 42 -8.76 -2.58 -11.61
N VAL A 43 -8.30 -2.65 -12.86
CA VAL A 43 -7.25 -3.58 -13.28
C VAL A 43 -5.91 -3.22 -12.63
N LEU A 44 -5.47 -1.97 -12.75
CA LEU A 44 -4.21 -1.51 -12.16
C LEU A 44 -4.18 -1.74 -10.65
N PHE A 45 -5.29 -1.46 -10.01
CA PHE A 45 -5.42 -1.62 -8.57
C PHE A 45 -5.40 -3.07 -8.13
N SER A 46 -6.13 -3.93 -8.84
CA SER A 46 -6.13 -5.37 -8.58
C SER A 46 -4.74 -5.97 -8.74
N LEU A 47 -3.97 -5.51 -9.74
CA LEU A 47 -2.56 -5.88 -9.93
C LEU A 47 -1.68 -5.38 -8.79
N LEU A 48 -1.87 -4.14 -8.32
CA LEU A 48 -1.12 -3.57 -7.20
C LEU A 48 -1.39 -4.33 -5.89
N VAL A 49 -2.66 -4.65 -5.60
CA VAL A 49 -3.05 -5.44 -4.43
C VAL A 49 -2.46 -6.85 -4.51
N LEU A 50 -2.57 -7.52 -5.66
CA LEU A 50 -1.98 -8.84 -5.86
C LEU A 50 -0.46 -8.82 -5.67
N TYR A 51 0.22 -7.86 -6.31
CA TYR A 51 1.66 -7.66 -6.18
C TYR A 51 2.05 -7.44 -4.71
N GLY A 52 1.28 -6.60 -4.01
CA GLY A 52 1.46 -6.30 -2.60
C GLY A 52 1.29 -7.53 -1.71
N ILE A 53 0.23 -8.31 -1.91
CA ILE A 53 -0.02 -9.56 -1.16
C ILE A 53 1.11 -10.56 -1.40
N VAL A 54 1.46 -10.81 -2.66
CA VAL A 54 2.52 -11.77 -3.03
C VAL A 54 3.85 -11.34 -2.43
N SER A 55 4.22 -10.05 -2.55
CA SER A 55 5.48 -9.53 -2.00
C SER A 55 5.54 -9.66 -0.48
N ASN A 56 4.44 -9.35 0.22
CA ASN A 56 4.38 -9.47 1.69
C ASN A 56 4.38 -10.93 2.16
N ILE A 57 3.71 -11.84 1.45
CA ILE A 57 3.77 -13.28 1.73
C ILE A 57 5.19 -13.81 1.52
N LEU A 58 5.82 -13.46 0.40
CA LEU A 58 7.20 -13.85 0.10
C LEU A 58 8.16 -13.37 1.19
N MET A 59 8.02 -12.10 1.60
CA MET A 59 8.79 -11.51 2.69
C MET A 59 8.55 -12.25 4.01
N GLY A 60 7.30 -12.59 4.34
CA GLY A 60 6.95 -13.41 5.50
C GLY A 60 7.60 -14.80 5.48
N ILE A 61 7.61 -15.47 4.32
CA ILE A 61 8.25 -16.78 4.13
C ILE A 61 9.77 -16.68 4.31
N VAL A 62 10.41 -15.68 3.69
CA VAL A 62 11.86 -15.43 3.82
C VAL A 62 12.21 -15.25 5.30
N PHE A 63 11.38 -14.54 6.06
CA PHE A 63 11.63 -14.35 7.49
C PHE A 63 11.38 -15.59 8.34
N PHE A 64 10.32 -16.35 8.04
CA PHE A 64 10.03 -17.59 8.75
C PHE A 64 11.18 -18.59 8.59
N ARG A 65 11.72 -18.71 7.38
CA ARG A 65 12.85 -19.60 7.07
C ARG A 65 14.20 -19.03 7.53
N GLY A 66 14.33 -17.70 7.56
CA GLY A 66 15.54 -16.98 7.98
C GLY A 66 15.74 -16.88 9.50
N ARG A 67 14.90 -17.52 10.33
CA ARG A 67 14.96 -17.43 11.80
C ARG A 67 16.26 -17.95 12.43
N GLY A 68 17.10 -18.66 11.65
CA GLY A 68 18.45 -19.09 12.03
C GLY A 68 19.59 -18.26 11.41
N SER A 69 19.31 -17.10 10.81
CA SER A 69 20.27 -16.28 10.06
C SER A 69 20.84 -15.09 10.87
N LEU A 70 21.85 -14.43 10.29
CA LEU A 70 22.63 -13.26 10.78
C LEU A 70 21.80 -12.02 11.18
N TYR A 71 20.47 -12.06 11.09
CA TYR A 71 19.62 -10.90 11.34
C TYR A 71 19.11 -10.84 12.78
N SER A 72 19.13 -9.64 13.35
CA SER A 72 18.70 -9.41 14.73
C SER A 72 17.19 -9.60 14.88
N ARG A 73 16.75 -10.04 16.07
CA ARG A 73 15.33 -10.16 16.43
C ARG A 73 14.55 -8.87 16.13
N ALA A 74 15.15 -7.70 16.35
CA ALA A 74 14.54 -6.40 16.10
C ALA A 74 14.22 -6.18 14.63
N PHE A 75 15.11 -6.57 13.72
CA PHE A 75 14.87 -6.46 12.28
C PHE A 75 13.63 -7.26 11.85
N PHE A 76 13.46 -8.48 12.35
CA PHE A 76 12.27 -9.29 12.08
C PHE A 76 10.99 -8.62 12.62
N LEU A 77 11.05 -8.08 13.84
CA LEU A 77 9.90 -7.41 14.45
C LEU A 77 9.47 -6.18 13.65
N ILE A 78 10.40 -5.31 13.26
CA ILE A 78 10.09 -4.11 12.45
C ILE A 78 9.47 -4.51 11.12
N THR A 79 10.07 -5.51 10.46
CA THR A 79 9.57 -5.89 9.14
C THR A 79 8.22 -6.58 9.21
N TYR A 80 7.91 -7.29 10.30
CA TYR A 80 6.56 -7.78 10.55
C TYR A 80 5.54 -6.64 10.69
N GLN A 81 5.90 -5.53 11.35
CA GLN A 81 5.04 -4.35 11.40
C GLN A 81 4.82 -3.73 10.02
N LEU A 82 5.83 -3.71 9.15
CA LEU A 82 5.70 -3.24 7.75
C LEU A 82 4.75 -4.11 6.93
N ILE A 83 4.79 -5.43 7.13
CA ILE A 83 3.84 -6.37 6.51
C ILE A 83 2.41 -6.06 6.98
N ILE A 84 2.20 -5.83 8.28
CA ILE A 84 0.89 -5.44 8.83
C ILE A 84 0.42 -4.12 8.21
N CYS A 85 1.28 -3.09 8.15
CA CYS A 85 0.94 -1.80 7.54
C CYS A 85 0.53 -1.96 6.07
N SER A 86 1.20 -2.84 5.34
CA SER A 86 0.86 -3.12 3.93
C SER A 86 -0.51 -3.75 3.80
N PHE A 87 -0.86 -4.72 4.65
CA PHE A 87 -2.20 -5.32 4.66
C PHE A 87 -3.29 -4.33 5.07
N LEU A 88 -3.02 -3.47 6.07
CA LEU A 88 -3.94 -2.41 6.46
C LEU A 88 -4.20 -1.42 5.33
N ASN A 89 -3.22 -1.17 4.46
CA ASN A 89 -3.37 -0.33 3.29
C ASN A 89 -4.24 -0.99 2.20
N PHE A 90 -4.18 -2.31 2.03
CA PHE A 90 -5.00 -3.02 1.03
C PHE A 90 -6.49 -3.05 1.39
N LEU A 91 -6.85 -3.00 2.68
CA LEU A 91 -8.26 -3.10 3.11
C LEU A 91 -9.14 -1.93 2.63
N PRO A 92 -8.82 -0.65 2.92
CA PRO A 92 -9.55 0.50 2.38
C PRO A 92 -9.63 0.45 0.87
N GLN A 93 -8.52 0.04 0.28
CA GLN A 93 -8.33 -0.06 -1.13
C GLN A 93 -9.34 -1.01 -1.79
N VAL A 94 -9.33 -2.29 -1.39
CA VAL A 94 -10.25 -3.30 -1.93
C VAL A 94 -11.71 -2.91 -1.70
N ILE A 95 -12.03 -2.33 -0.54
CA ILE A 95 -13.42 -1.97 -0.22
C ILE A 95 -13.93 -0.81 -1.08
N ILE A 96 -13.12 0.23 -1.32
CA ILE A 96 -13.50 1.34 -2.20
C ILE A 96 -13.78 0.85 -3.62
N VAL A 97 -12.88 0.03 -4.18
CA VAL A 97 -13.03 -0.49 -5.54
C VAL A 97 -14.23 -1.44 -5.64
N LEU A 98 -14.41 -2.32 -4.65
CA LEU A 98 -15.57 -3.21 -4.59
C LEU A 98 -16.88 -2.40 -4.51
N HIS A 99 -16.89 -1.34 -3.69
CA HIS A 99 -18.04 -0.46 -3.56
C HIS A 99 -18.36 0.27 -4.87
N GLU A 100 -17.35 0.79 -5.57
CA GLU A 100 -17.52 1.47 -6.86
C GLU A 100 -18.08 0.54 -7.96
N ILE A 101 -17.74 -0.77 -7.92
CA ILE A 101 -18.28 -1.79 -8.84
C ILE A 101 -19.72 -2.17 -8.48
N LEU A 102 -20.02 -2.32 -7.18
CA LEU A 102 -21.34 -2.77 -6.68
C LEU A 102 -22.39 -1.67 -6.60
N GLN A 103 -22.02 -0.40 -6.75
CA GLN A 103 -22.98 0.71 -6.74
C GLN A 103 -23.96 0.59 -7.92
N ASN A 104 -25.12 0.01 -7.64
CA ASN A 104 -26.36 0.30 -8.35
C ASN A 104 -26.99 1.54 -7.71
N LYS A 105 -27.63 2.40 -8.51
CA LYS A 105 -28.02 3.82 -8.27
C LYS A 105 -28.78 4.23 -6.97
N THR A 106 -28.83 3.42 -5.91
CA THR A 106 -29.75 3.60 -4.77
C THR A 106 -29.10 3.45 -3.38
N SER A 107 -27.86 3.89 -3.16
CA SER A 107 -27.21 3.82 -1.84
C SER A 107 -27.29 5.14 -1.08
N ASP A 108 -27.75 5.08 0.17
CA ASP A 108 -27.88 6.22 1.10
C ASP A 108 -26.57 7.03 1.23
N ALA A 109 -26.62 8.29 0.82
CA ALA A 109 -25.46 9.20 0.78
C ALA A 109 -24.70 9.30 2.12
N TYR A 110 -25.40 9.23 3.25
CA TYR A 110 -24.80 9.26 4.59
C TYR A 110 -23.85 8.09 4.86
N LYS A 111 -24.24 6.87 4.44
CA LYS A 111 -23.47 5.65 4.67
C LYS A 111 -22.20 5.62 3.82
N ILE A 112 -22.25 6.24 2.64
CA ILE A 112 -21.12 6.41 1.72
C ILE A 112 -20.10 7.40 2.30
N THR A 113 -20.55 8.53 2.86
CA THR A 113 -19.65 9.53 3.45
C THR A 113 -18.90 8.98 4.67
N TRP A 114 -19.59 8.25 5.54
CA TRP A 114 -18.96 7.67 6.73
C TRP A 114 -17.93 6.58 6.37
N SER A 115 -18.26 5.69 5.44
CA SER A 115 -17.32 4.64 4.99
C SER A 115 -16.10 5.24 4.30
N HIS A 116 -16.30 6.22 3.41
CA HIS A 116 -15.21 6.93 2.74
C HIS A 116 -14.27 7.60 3.73
N ASN A 117 -14.81 8.27 4.76
CA ASN A 117 -13.97 8.90 5.79
C ASN A 117 -13.16 7.87 6.59
N ILE A 118 -13.78 6.75 7.01
CA ILE A 118 -13.03 5.69 7.71
C ILE A 118 -11.91 5.13 6.84
N PHE A 119 -12.18 4.87 5.56
CA PHE A 119 -11.19 4.33 4.64
C PHE A 119 -10.07 5.33 4.34
N ALA A 120 -10.38 6.61 4.18
CA ALA A 120 -9.39 7.67 4.04
C ALA A 120 -8.49 7.76 5.28
N THR A 121 -9.08 7.73 6.47
CA THR A 121 -8.38 7.73 7.76
C THR A 121 -7.47 6.50 7.90
N MET A 122 -7.96 5.30 7.59
CA MET A 122 -7.16 4.07 7.62
C MET A 122 -6.00 4.09 6.62
N ASN A 123 -6.19 4.65 5.43
CA ASN A 123 -5.13 4.80 4.43
C ASN A 123 -4.03 5.76 4.93
N THR A 124 -4.43 6.93 5.43
CA THR A 124 -3.51 7.92 6.02
C THR A 124 -2.72 7.34 7.20
N PHE A 125 -3.41 6.61 8.10
CA PHE A 125 -2.77 5.91 9.21
C PHE A 125 -1.72 4.91 8.73
N SER A 126 -2.11 4.04 7.79
CA SER A 126 -1.23 2.98 7.27
C SER A 126 -0.01 3.57 6.55
N PHE A 127 -0.19 4.70 5.85
CA PHE A 127 0.89 5.44 5.21
C PHE A 127 1.89 5.98 6.24
N PHE A 128 1.42 6.68 7.28
CA PHE A 128 2.31 7.20 8.32
C PHE A 128 2.98 6.10 9.13
N ALA A 129 2.26 5.03 9.47
CA ALA A 129 2.85 3.87 10.14
C ALA A 129 3.97 3.24 9.29
N THR A 130 3.75 3.08 7.98
CA THR A 130 4.77 2.58 7.04
C THR A 130 6.02 3.46 7.04
N LEU A 131 5.84 4.78 7.01
CA LEU A 131 6.97 5.73 7.06
C LEU A 131 7.78 5.59 8.36
N HIS A 132 7.11 5.55 9.51
CA HIS A 132 7.80 5.44 10.80
C HIS A 132 8.54 4.12 10.94
N PHE A 133 7.92 3.01 10.53
CA PHE A 133 8.58 1.70 10.58
C PHE A 133 9.73 1.59 9.58
N THR A 134 9.62 2.22 8.40
CA THR A 134 10.73 2.27 7.43
C THR A 134 11.89 3.10 7.96
N PHE A 135 11.60 4.21 8.62
CA PHE A 135 12.62 5.00 9.34
C PHE A 135 13.27 4.18 10.45
N LEU A 136 12.48 3.52 11.30
CA LEU A 136 12.99 2.67 12.38
C LEU A 136 13.85 1.51 11.84
N LEU A 137 13.46 0.92 10.70
CA LEU A 137 14.23 -0.11 10.01
C LEU A 137 15.60 0.42 9.57
N THR A 138 15.60 1.61 8.99
CA THR A 138 16.83 2.28 8.52
C THR A 138 17.76 2.59 9.69
N VAL A 139 17.22 3.13 10.79
CA VAL A 139 17.98 3.37 12.02
C VAL A 139 18.52 2.07 12.61
N ASN A 140 17.71 1.01 12.66
CA ASN A 140 18.16 -0.30 13.13
C ASN A 140 19.34 -0.84 12.32
N ARG A 141 19.28 -0.71 10.98
CA ARG A 141 20.38 -1.11 10.09
C ARG A 141 21.62 -0.23 10.26
N PHE A 142 21.42 1.07 10.35
CA PHE A 142 22.50 2.02 10.57
C PHE A 142 23.25 1.72 11.87
N VAL A 143 22.53 1.48 12.96
CA VAL A 143 23.12 1.16 14.27
C VAL A 143 23.81 -0.21 14.24
N ALA A 144 23.19 -1.22 13.62
CA ALA A 144 23.78 -2.55 13.53
C ALA A 144 25.12 -2.58 12.78
N ILE A 145 25.29 -1.70 11.77
CA ILE A 145 26.50 -1.63 10.95
C ILE A 145 27.55 -0.70 11.57
N ASN A 146 27.16 0.51 11.98
CA ASN A 146 28.11 1.56 12.36
C ASN A 146 28.33 1.65 13.88
N LEU A 147 27.39 1.16 14.69
CA LEU A 147 27.34 1.40 16.13
C LEU A 147 26.99 0.10 16.89
N PRO A 148 27.81 -0.96 16.79
CA PRO A 148 27.48 -2.28 17.33
C PRO A 148 27.24 -2.27 18.85
N ASN A 149 27.88 -1.36 19.60
CA ASN A 149 27.68 -1.19 21.03
C ASN A 149 26.25 -0.78 21.40
N PHE A 150 25.55 -0.07 20.52
CA PHE A 150 24.16 0.35 20.73
C PHE A 150 23.15 -0.68 20.24
N ASN A 151 23.58 -1.73 19.54
CA ASN A 151 22.69 -2.80 19.06
C ASN A 151 22.02 -3.56 20.22
N ALA A 152 22.65 -3.58 21.40
CA ALA A 152 22.07 -4.16 22.62
C ALA A 152 20.71 -3.52 23.00
N PHE A 153 20.50 -2.24 22.67
CA PHE A 153 19.21 -1.58 22.87
C PHE A 153 18.08 -2.27 22.08
N PHE A 154 18.34 -2.59 20.81
CA PHE A 154 17.39 -3.26 19.93
C PHE A 154 17.12 -4.71 20.32
N ALA A 155 18.09 -5.39 20.95
CA ALA A 155 17.90 -6.73 21.50
C ALA A 155 17.06 -6.75 22.79
N SER A 156 16.92 -5.60 23.47
CA SER A 156 16.24 -5.52 24.75
C SER A 156 14.71 -5.58 24.64
N VAL A 157 14.04 -5.87 25.76
CA VAL A 157 12.57 -5.80 25.88
C VAL A 157 12.05 -4.37 25.64
N LYS A 158 12.89 -3.35 25.86
CA LYS A 158 12.55 -1.94 25.63
C LYS A 158 12.16 -1.67 24.17
N PHE A 159 12.60 -2.51 23.25
CA PHE A 159 12.26 -2.39 21.84
C PHE A 159 10.75 -2.54 21.55
N TYR A 160 10.02 -3.34 22.33
CA TYR A 160 8.57 -3.45 22.19
C TYR A 160 7.85 -2.13 22.54
N PHE A 161 8.35 -1.39 23.53
CA PHE A 161 7.84 -0.05 23.85
C PHE A 161 8.06 0.93 22.70
N VAL A 162 9.19 0.83 22.00
CA VAL A 162 9.45 1.65 20.81
C VAL A 162 8.46 1.33 19.70
N ILE A 163 8.15 0.05 19.44
CA ILE A 163 7.14 -0.34 18.46
C ILE A 163 5.77 0.23 18.84
N ALA A 164 5.35 0.10 20.11
CA ALA A 164 4.09 0.63 20.58
C ALA A 164 4.03 2.17 20.45
N PHE A 165 5.13 2.86 20.79
CA PHE A 165 5.25 4.30 20.62
C PHE A 165 5.14 4.73 19.16
N VAL A 166 5.76 4.00 18.24
CA VAL A 166 5.66 4.26 16.79
C VAL A 166 4.20 4.14 16.31
N TRP A 167 3.48 3.11 16.75
CA TRP A 167 2.05 2.98 16.43
C TRP A 167 1.22 4.14 16.98
N LEU A 168 1.48 4.56 18.24
CA LEU A 168 0.81 5.71 18.84
C LEU A 168 1.13 7.02 18.13
N SER A 169 2.38 7.22 17.69
CA SER A 169 2.80 8.38 16.89
C SER A 169 2.05 8.43 15.56
N ALA A 170 1.90 7.28 14.88
CA ALA A 170 1.13 7.20 13.65
C ALA A 170 -0.36 7.50 13.87
N LEU A 171 -0.94 7.07 15.00
CA LEU A 171 -2.31 7.43 15.38
C LEU A 171 -2.46 8.92 15.67
N GLY A 172 -1.49 9.53 16.35
CA GLY A 172 -1.52 10.95 16.71
C GLY A 172 -1.52 11.91 15.52
N MET A 173 -1.03 11.50 14.35
CA MET A 173 -1.02 12.32 13.13
C MET A 173 -2.30 12.25 12.29
N ILE A 174 -3.27 11.45 12.71
CA ILE A 174 -4.58 11.36 12.06
C ILE A 174 -5.53 12.46 12.59
N HIS A 175 -5.26 12.97 13.79
CA HIS A 175 -6.05 13.98 14.50
C HIS A 175 -5.50 15.39 14.29
#